data_AF-A0A7Y2DM22-F1
#
_entry.id   AF-A0A7Y2DM22-F1
#
_cell.length_a   1.000
_cell.length_b   1.000
_cell.length_c   1.000
_cell.angle_alpha   90.00
_cell.angle_beta   90.00
_cell.angle_gamma   90.00
#
_symmetry.space_group_name_H-M   'P 1'
#
loop_
_entity.id
_entity.type
_entity.pdbx_description
1 polymer ?
#
loop_
_entity_poly.entity_id
_entity_poly.type
_entity_poly.pdbx_seq_one_letter_code
_entity_poly.pdbx_strand_id
1 'polypeptide(L)' 'ARPAAKETKVEGSIAIPMMYQGNLFGTLGVAKPVPYDFTEEEVAELMTIGEAMCPHIE' A
#
# COMPACT_ATOMS: atom_id res chain seq x y z
N ALA A 1 -11.53 6.02 18.86
CA ALA A 1 -11.12 5.66 17.49
C ALA A 1 -12.30 5.03 16.77
N ARG A 2 -12.55 5.35 15.49
CA ARG A 2 -13.79 4.98 14.78
C ARG A 2 -13.89 3.45 14.54
N PRO A 3 -15.07 2.82 14.64
CA PRO A 3 -15.22 1.35 14.68
C PRO A 3 -15.28 0.65 13.31
N ALA A 4 -14.97 1.34 12.21
CA ALA A 4 -15.26 0.86 10.85
C ALA A 4 -14.22 -0.12 10.27
N ALA A 5 -13.06 -0.29 10.91
CA ALA A 5 -12.04 -1.24 10.45
C ALA A 5 -12.37 -2.72 10.78
N LYS A 6 -13.40 -2.98 11.61
CA LYS A 6 -13.74 -4.32 12.10
C LYS A 6 -14.63 -5.15 11.16
N GLU A 7 -15.25 -4.54 10.15
CA GLU A 7 -16.23 -5.25 9.28
C GLU A 7 -15.67 -5.67 7.92
N THR A 8 -14.55 -5.08 7.49
CA THR A 8 -13.87 -5.53 6.28
C THR A 8 -12.87 -6.61 6.67
N LYS A 9 -13.11 -7.87 6.30
CA LYS A 9 -12.18 -9.01 6.41
C LYS A 9 -10.93 -8.81 5.52
N VAL A 10 -10.24 -7.68 5.65
CA VAL A 10 -8.94 -7.41 5.01
C VAL A 10 -7.90 -7.75 6.05
N GLU A 11 -7.70 -9.05 6.28
CA GLU A 11 -6.80 -9.52 7.33
C GLU A 11 -5.33 -9.48 6.88
N GLY A 12 -5.06 -9.23 5.59
CA GLY A 12 -3.74 -8.93 5.04
C GLY A 12 -3.81 -7.77 4.05
N SER A 13 -3.70 -6.54 4.51
CA SER A 13 -3.60 -5.36 3.63
C SER A 13 -2.49 -4.43 4.05
N ILE A 14 -1.81 -3.85 3.05
CA ILE A 14 -0.81 -2.82 3.22
C ILE A 14 -1.15 -1.63 2.34
N ALA A 15 -0.93 -0.43 2.86
CA ALA A 15 -0.95 0.80 2.09
C ALA A 15 0.47 1.36 2.09
N ILE A 16 1.09 1.43 0.91
CA ILE A 16 2.42 1.99 0.74
C ILE A 16 2.33 3.40 0.13
N PRO A 17 3.19 4.34 0.55
CA PRO A 17 3.21 5.68 -0.02
C PRO A 17 3.76 5.65 -1.45
N MET A 18 3.11 6.38 -2.36
CA MET A 18 3.62 6.65 -3.70
C MET A 18 4.37 7.98 -3.68
N MET A 19 5.69 7.92 -3.59
CA MET A 19 6.57 9.09 -3.50
C MET A 19 7.15 9.40 -4.88
N TYR A 20 7.22 10.66 -5.27
CA TYR A 20 7.89 11.07 -6.50
C TYR A 20 8.46 12.48 -6.38
N GLN A 21 9.76 12.61 -6.64
CA GLN A 21 10.52 13.86 -6.48
C GLN A 21 10.32 14.53 -5.10
N GLY A 22 10.19 13.72 -4.05
CA GLY A 22 9.96 14.20 -2.68
C GLY A 22 8.50 14.58 -2.36
N ASN A 23 7.58 14.46 -3.32
CA ASN A 23 6.16 14.69 -3.11
C ASN A 23 5.41 13.37 -2.89
N LEU A 24 4.44 13.37 -1.98
CA LEU A 24 3.50 12.27 -1.79
C LEU A 24 2.36 12.44 -2.81
N PHE A 25 2.28 11.54 -3.80
CA PHE A 25 1.25 11.54 -4.84
C PHE A 25 -0.03 10.82 -4.38
N GLY A 26 0.12 9.85 -3.48
CA GLY A 26 -0.99 9.06 -2.97
C GLY A 26 -0.51 7.80 -2.28
N THR A 27 -1.38 6.79 -2.19
CA THR A 27 -1.05 5.48 -1.65
C THR A 27 -1.41 4.37 -2.63
N LEU A 28 -0.56 3.34 -2.70
CA LEU A 28 -0.87 2.09 -3.38
C LEU A 28 -1.34 1.08 -2.33
N GLY A 29 -2.63 0.75 -2.39
CA GLY A 29 -3.26 -0.23 -1.51
C GLY A 29 -3.18 -1.64 -2.10
N VAL A 30 -2.62 -2.58 -1.34
CA VAL A 30 -2.60 -4.00 -1.69
C VAL A 30 -3.35 -4.77 -0.61
N ALA A 31 -4.29 -5.61 -1.02
CA ALA A 31 -5.10 -6.41 -0.12
C ALA A 31 -5.09 -7.88 -0.57
N LYS A 32 -4.93 -8.78 0.39
CA LYS A 32 -5.11 -10.22 0.25
C LYS A 32 -6.40 -10.64 0.98
N PRO A 33 -7.15 -11.63 0.45
CA PRO A 33 -8.41 -12.09 1.04
C PRO A 33 -8.22 -12.97 2.30
N VAL A 34 -6.99 -13.09 2.78
CA VAL A 34 -6.57 -13.91 3.92
C VAL A 34 -5.60 -13.12 4.79
N PRO A 35 -5.43 -13.48 6.08
CA PRO A 35 -4.37 -12.95 6.92
C PRO A 35 -3.01 -13.06 6.24
N TYR A 36 -2.30 -11.95 6.13
CA TYR A 36 -0.99 -11.93 5.50
C TYR A 36 -0.09 -10.85 6.08
N ASP A 37 1.05 -11.30 6.61
CA ASP A 37 2.14 -10.43 7.03
C ASP A 37 3.10 -10.27 5.85
N PHE A 38 3.19 -9.06 5.32
CA PHE A 38 4.13 -8.74 4.25
C PHE A 38 5.55 -8.76 4.80
N THR A 39 6.47 -9.40 4.07
CA THR A 39 7.90 -9.38 4.42
C THR A 39 8.52 -8.02 4.11
N GLU A 40 9.65 -7.70 4.74
CA GLU A 40 10.37 -6.45 4.43
C GLU A 40 10.77 -6.35 2.95
N GLU A 41 11.10 -7.49 2.32
CA GLU A 41 11.40 -7.59 0.89
C GLU A 41 10.18 -7.25 0.04
N GLU A 42 9.01 -7.83 0.33
CA GLU A 42 7.76 -7.51 -0.37
C GLU A 42 7.39 -6.03 -0.21
N VAL A 43 7.57 -5.46 0.98
CA VAL A 43 7.32 -4.03 1.20
C VAL A 43 8.27 -3.17 0.36
N ALA A 44 9.55 -3.53 0.27
CA ALA A 44 10.54 -2.82 -0.55
C ALA A 44 10.22 -2.89 -2.05
N GLU A 45 9.80 -4.05 -2.53
CA GLU A 45 9.34 -4.23 -3.92
C GLU A 45 8.11 -3.38 -4.21
N LEU A 46 7.11 -3.42 -3.32
CA LEU A 46 5.92 -2.60 -3.44
C LEU A 46 6.25 -1.11 -3.48
N MET A 47 7.16 -0.62 -2.62
CA MET A 47 7.60 0.78 -2.64
C MET A 47 8.20 1.16 -4.00
N THR A 48 9.06 0.30 -4.55
CA THR A 48 9.66 0.51 -5.88
C THR A 48 8.60 0.59 -6.98
N ILE A 49 7.58 -0.28 -6.92
CA ILE A 49 6.44 -0.26 -7.86
C ILE A 49 5.66 1.06 -7.71
N GLY A 50 5.36 1.48 -6.48
CA GLY A 50 4.66 2.73 -6.20
C GLY A 50 5.39 3.95 -6.78
N GLU A 51 6.70 4.05 -6.59
CA GLU A 51 7.52 5.12 -7.16
C GLU A 51 7.55 5.08 -8.70
N ALA A 52 7.63 3.89 -9.29
CA ALA A 52 7.63 3.72 -10.75
C ALA A 52 6.27 4.02 -11.40
N MET A 53 5.16 3.92 -10.66
CA MET A 53 3.83 4.27 -11.13
C MET A 53 3.59 5.79 -11.13
N CYS A 54 4.14 6.53 -10.16
CA CYS A 54 3.92 7.98 -10.00
C CYS A 54 4.02 8.81 -11.29
N PRO A 55 5.03 8.62 -12.18
CA PRO A 55 5.15 9.41 -13.41
C PRO A 55 4.02 9.19 -14.43
N HIS A 56 3.19 8.16 -14.23
CA HIS A 56 2.11 7.77 -15.14
C HIS A 56 0.71 8.09 -14.62
N ILE A 57 0.62 8.73 -13.45
CA ILE A 57 -0.65 9.11 -12.82
C ILE A 57 -0.80 10.63 -13.00
N GLU A 58 -1.83 11.05 -13.74
CA GLU A 58 -2.18 12.46 -14.01
C GLU A 58 -2.90 13.15 -12.84
#